data_AF-A0A2D5DYF0-F1
#
_entry.id   AF-A0A2D5DYF0-F1
#
_cell.length_a   1.000
_cell.length_b   1.000
_cell.length_c   1.000
_cell.angle_alpha   90.00
_cell.angle_beta   90.00
_cell.angle_gamma   90.00
#
_symmetry.space_group_name_H-M   'P 1'
#
loop_
_entity.id
_entity.type
_entity.pdbx_description
1 polymer ?
#
loop_
_entity_poly.entity_id
_entity_poly.type
_entity_poly.pdbx_seq_one_letter_code
_entity_poly.pdbx_strand_id
1 'polypeptide(L)'
;MKTTLAPYEPWFKAWLVLAPLVAYGSHFIIFNARLRLAQLAKDSMDVPEPTGTIGYAVACTVAFTLLMGAIAHLWVRHEPDSEEGTTD
;
A
#
# COMPACT_ATOMS: atom_id res chain seq x y z
N MET A 1 4.06 35.63 2.41
CA MET A 1 3.55 34.49 3.17
C MET A 1 4.33 33.24 2.75
N LYS A 2 5.20 32.70 3.61
CA LYS A 2 5.76 31.36 3.39
C LYS A 2 4.76 30.38 4.00
N THR A 3 4.05 29.65 3.15
CA THR A 3 3.20 28.54 3.56
C THR A 3 4.13 27.42 4.02
N THR A 4 4.52 27.41 5.29
CA THR A 4 5.18 26.26 5.90
C THR A 4 4.14 25.16 6.02
N LEU A 5 3.99 24.36 4.96
CA LEU A 5 3.33 23.07 5.04
C LEU A 5 4.01 22.30 6.17
N ALA A 6 3.25 21.90 7.17
CA ALA A 6 3.77 21.08 8.27
C ALA A 6 4.49 19.86 7.68
N PRO A 7 5.71 19.52 8.14
CA PRO A 7 6.44 18.40 7.60
C PRO A 7 5.65 17.10 7.81
N TYR A 8 5.43 16.33 6.74
CA TYR A 8 4.77 15.02 6.83
C TYR A 8 5.44 14.12 7.87
N GLU A 9 4.63 13.30 8.56
CA GLU A 9 5.13 12.32 9.54
C GLU A 9 6.09 11.32 8.86
N PRO A 10 7.14 10.85 9.57
CA PRO A 10 8.16 9.97 8.98
C PRO A 10 7.59 8.69 8.35
N TRP A 11 6.61 8.06 9.00
CA TRP A 11 5.97 6.85 8.49
C TRP A 11 5.22 7.12 7.17
N PHE A 12 4.57 8.29 7.06
CA PHE A 12 3.81 8.65 5.86
C PHE A 12 4.75 8.94 4.69
N LYS A 13 5.90 9.58 4.96
CA LYS A 13 6.96 9.74 3.94
C LYS A 13 7.45 8.40 3.41
N ALA A 14 7.71 7.43 4.29
CA ALA A 14 8.09 6.07 3.89
C ALA A 14 6.96 5.38 3.09
N TRP A 15 5.70 5.55 3.51
CA TRP A 15 4.54 5.02 2.80
C TRP A 15 4.40 5.60 1.39
N LEU A 16 4.65 6.90 1.17
CA LEU A 16 4.57 7.50 -0.16
C LEU A 16 5.56 6.89 -1.17
N VAL A 17 6.71 6.41 -0.70
CA VAL A 17 7.68 5.68 -1.54
C VAL A 17 7.19 4.25 -1.82
N LEU A 18 6.55 3.61 -0.85
CA LEU A 18 6.05 2.24 -0.95
C LEU A 18 4.71 2.13 -1.71
N ALA A 19 3.86 3.14 -1.66
CA ALA A 19 2.51 3.10 -2.22
C ALA A 19 2.48 2.81 -3.73
N PRO A 20 3.36 3.39 -4.58
CA PRO A 20 3.46 3.02 -6.00
C PRO A 20 3.85 1.54 -6.19
N LEU A 21 4.75 1.02 -5.34
CA LEU A 21 5.15 -0.39 -5.40
C LEU A 21 3.97 -1.30 -5.03
N VAL A 22 3.20 -0.95 -4.01
CA VAL A 22 1.99 -1.68 -3.62
C VAL A 22 0.93 -1.63 -4.72
N ALA A 23 0.70 -0.47 -5.33
CA ALA A 23 -0.24 -0.30 -6.44
C ALA A 23 0.17 -1.16 -7.64
N TYR A 24 1.43 -1.05 -8.07
CA TYR A 24 1.97 -1.80 -9.21
C TYR A 24 1.98 -3.31 -8.95
N GLY A 25 2.46 -3.73 -7.77
CA GLY A 25 2.46 -5.14 -7.37
C GLY A 25 1.06 -5.73 -7.32
N SER A 26 0.09 -5.00 -6.76
CA SER A 26 -1.31 -5.45 -6.70
C SER A 26 -1.91 -5.61 -8.09
N HIS A 27 -1.65 -4.65 -8.99
CA HIS A 27 -2.06 -4.73 -10.39
C HIS A 27 -1.46 -5.94 -11.11
N PHE A 28 -0.16 -6.15 -10.96
CA PHE A 28 0.56 -7.24 -11.63
C PHE A 28 0.08 -8.61 -11.16
N ILE A 29 -0.12 -8.79 -9.85
CA ILE A 29 -0.61 -10.06 -9.30
C ILE A 29 -2.00 -10.39 -9.84
N ILE A 30 -2.94 -9.44 -9.79
CA ILE A 30 -4.32 -9.71 -10.22
C ILE A 30 -4.42 -9.89 -11.74
N PHE A 31 -3.61 -9.16 -12.51
CA PHE A 31 -3.56 -9.31 -13.96
C PHE A 31 -3.10 -10.72 -14.35
N ASN A 32 -1.96 -11.17 -13.80
CA ASN A 32 -1.43 -12.50 -14.09
C ASN A 32 -2.35 -13.63 -13.59
N ALA A 33 -2.93 -13.48 -12.40
CA ALA A 33 -3.86 -14.47 -11.85
C ALA A 33 -5.10 -14.62 -12.74
N ARG A 34 -5.70 -13.51 -13.18
CA ARG A 34 -6.87 -13.53 -14.06
C ARG A 34 -6.54 -14.05 -15.46
N LEU A 35 -5.39 -13.65 -16.01
CA LEU A 35 -4.94 -14.15 -17.31
C LEU A 35 -4.78 -15.67 -17.28
N ARG A 36 -4.12 -16.20 -16.24
CA ARG A 36 -3.89 -17.63 -16.09
C ARG A 36 -5.19 -18.42 -15.88
N LEU A 37 -6.13 -17.88 -15.10
CA LEU A 37 -7.46 -18.48 -14.95
C LEU A 37 -8.24 -18.50 -16.27
N ALA A 38 -8.17 -17.43 -17.07
CA ALA A 38 -8.82 -17.37 -18.37
C ALA A 38 -8.22 -18.38 -19.36
N GLN A 39 -6.89 -18.53 -19.37
CA GLN A 39 -6.18 -19.51 -20.21
C GLN A 39 -6.60 -20.95 -19.85
N LEU A 40 -6.64 -21.26 -18.55
CA LEU A 40 -7.09 -22.58 -18.07
C LEU A 40 -8.56 -22.85 -18.39
N ALA A 41 -9.43 -21.84 -18.28
CA ALA A 41 -10.85 -22.00 -18.55
C ALA A 41 -11.17 -22.24 -20.04
N LYS A 42 -10.33 -21.73 -20.95
CA LYS A 42 -10.50 -21.87 -22.41
C LYS A 42 -9.59 -22.90 -23.05
N ASP A 43 -8.69 -23.51 -22.26
CA ASP A 43 -7.59 -24.36 -22.72
C ASP A 43 -6.84 -23.75 -23.93
N SER A 44 -6.54 -22.45 -23.84
CA SER A 44 -5.94 -21.69 -24.93
C SER A 44 -5.07 -20.56 -24.37
N MET A 45 -3.98 -20.26 -25.08
CA MET A 45 -3.10 -19.13 -24.76
C MET A 45 -3.65 -17.79 -25.27
N ASP A 46 -4.51 -17.82 -26.30
CA ASP A 46 -5.13 -16.63 -26.89
C ASP A 46 -6.40 -16.26 -26.12
N VAL A 47 -6.22 -15.53 -25.02
CA VAL A 47 -7.31 -15.00 -24.22
C VAL A 47 -7.24 -13.47 -24.15
N PRO A 48 -8.41 -12.79 -24.17
CA PRO A 48 -8.44 -11.34 -24.06
C PRO A 48 -7.87 -10.88 -22.72
N GLU A 49 -7.23 -9.70 -22.72
CA GLU A 49 -6.65 -9.14 -21.52
C GLU A 49 -7.69 -8.92 -20.41
N PRO A 50 -7.36 -9.28 -19.16
CA PRO A 50 -8.29 -9.14 -18.05
C PRO A 50 -8.59 -7.68 -17.71
N THR A 51 -9.86 -7.29 -17.81
CA THR A 51 -10.34 -5.95 -17.47
C THR A 51 -10.50 -5.75 -15.95
N GLY A 52 -10.46 -4.50 -15.48
CA GLY A 52 -10.77 -4.14 -14.07
C GLY A 52 -9.63 -4.38 -13.06
N THR A 53 -8.44 -4.70 -13.54
CA THR A 53 -7.22 -4.88 -12.73
C THR A 53 -6.73 -3.58 -12.09
N ILE A 54 -6.99 -2.43 -12.73
CA ILE A 54 -6.69 -1.10 -12.19
C ILE A 54 -7.56 -0.80 -10.95
N GLY A 55 -8.86 -1.09 -11.01
CA GLY A 55 -9.77 -0.87 -9.87
C GLY A 55 -9.37 -1.69 -8.64
N TYR A 56 -8.92 -2.93 -8.86
CA TYR A 56 -8.37 -3.77 -7.80
C TYR A 56 -7.10 -3.16 -7.19
N ALA A 57 -6.18 -2.69 -8.02
CA ALA A 57 -4.95 -2.05 -7.55
C ALA A 57 -5.24 -0.82 -6.67
N VAL A 58 -6.17 0.04 -7.11
CA VAL A 58 -6.62 1.21 -6.33
C VAL A 58 -7.23 0.77 -5.00
N ALA A 59 -8.12 -0.21 -5.00
CA ALA A 59 -8.74 -0.72 -3.78
C ALA A 59 -7.70 -1.27 -2.79
N CYS A 60 -6.71 -2.02 -3.27
CA CYS A 60 -5.60 -2.51 -2.45
C CYS A 60 -4.75 -1.37 -1.87
N THR A 61 -4.39 -0.38 -2.68
CA THR A 61 -3.63 0.78 -2.20
C THR A 61 -4.38 1.54 -1.11
N VAL A 62 -5.69 1.73 -1.26
CA VAL A 62 -6.55 2.36 -0.23
C VAL A 62 -6.56 1.51 1.04
N ALA A 63 -6.82 0.20 0.92
CA ALA A 63 -6.87 -0.71 2.07
C ALA A 63 -5.55 -0.74 2.86
N PHE A 64 -4.41 -0.83 2.17
CA PHE A 64 -3.10 -0.79 2.81
C PHE A 64 -2.79 0.57 3.42
N THR A 65 -3.20 1.67 2.80
CA THR A 65 -3.02 3.01 3.38
C THR A 65 -3.79 3.14 4.70
N LEU A 66 -5.03 2.65 4.74
CA LEU A 66 -5.84 2.64 5.96
C LEU A 66 -5.20 1.75 7.04
N LEU A 67 -4.70 0.58 6.67
CA LEU A 67 -4.00 -0.33 7.58
C LEU A 67 -2.76 0.33 8.17
N MET A 68 -1.92 0.96 7.34
CA MET A 68 -0.71 1.66 7.79
C MET A 68 -1.06 2.82 8.72
N GLY A 69 -2.12 3.58 8.40
CA GLY A 69 -2.63 4.63 9.29
C GLY A 69 -3.11 4.09 10.64
N ALA A 70 -3.80 2.95 10.64
CA ALA A 70 -4.23 2.29 11.88
C ALA A 70 -3.06 1.81 12.74
N ILE A 71 -2.04 1.21 12.11
CA ILE A 71 -0.80 0.78 12.79
C ILE A 71 -0.07 1.99 13.38
N ALA A 72 0.12 3.06 12.59
CA ALA A 72 0.80 4.27 13.05
C ALA A 72 0.07 4.91 14.24
N HIS A 73 -1.25 5.01 14.17
CA HIS A 73 -2.06 5.55 15.25
C HIS A 73 -2.04 4.66 16.50
N LEU A 74 -2.01 3.32 16.33
CA LEU A 74 -1.89 2.40 17.45
C LEU A 74 -0.52 2.52 18.13
N TRP A 75 0.54 2.63 17.33
CA TRP A 75 1.93 2.77 17.78
C TRP A 75 2.10 4.05 18.62
N VAL A 76 1.65 5.20 18.12
CA VAL A 76 1.66 6.47 18.87
C VAL A 76 0.90 6.40 20.19
N ARG A 77 -0.16 5.58 20.28
CA ARG A 77 -0.93 5.42 21.53
C ARG A 77 -0.31 4.46 22.54
N HIS A 78 0.55 3.54 22.09
CA HIS A 78 1.06 2.44 22.93
C HIS A 78 2.56 2.50 23.14
N GLU A 79 3.29 3.46 22.55
CA GLU A 79 4.68 3.72 22.91
C GLU A 79 4.71 4.12 24.40
N PRO A 80 5.24 3.28 25.31
CA PRO A 80 5.45 3.71 26.68
C PRO A 80 6.51 4.80 26.65
N ASP A 81 6.27 5.92 27.33
CA ASP A 81 7.28 6.96 27.54
C ASP A 81 8.55 6.27 28.04
N SER A 82 9.56 6.20 27.17
CA SER A 82 10.86 5.68 27.53
C SER A 82 11.58 6.78 28.29
N GLU A 83 11.11 7.07 29.51
CA GLU A 83 11.85 7.81 30.52
C GLU A 83 12.91 6.87 31.11
N GLU A 84 14.07 6.77 30.46
CA GLU A 84 15.32 6.19 31.02
C GLU A 84 16.47 6.57 30.08
N GLY A 85 17.49 7.37 30.42
CA GLY A 85 17.83 8.14 31.60
C GLY A 85 19.01 9.05 31.22
N THR A 86 18.87 10.36 31.40
CA THR A 86 20.01 11.27 31.43
C THR A 86 20.45 11.42 32.88
N THR A 87 21.43 10.61 33.26
CA THR A 87 22.37 10.97 34.33
C THR A 87 23.74 11.02 33.70
N ASP A 88 24.22 12.24 33.45
CA ASP A 88 25.61 12.67 33.62
C ASP A 88 25.61 14.17 33.92
#